data_AF-A0A7S4FAK8-F1
#
_entry.id   AF-A0A7S4FAK8-F1
#
_cell.length_a   1.000
_cell.length_b   1.000
_cell.length_c   1.000
_cell.angle_alpha   90.00
_cell.angle_beta   90.00
_cell.angle_gamma   90.00
#
_symmetry.space_group_name_H-M   'P 1'
#
loop_
_entity.id
_entity.type
_entity.pdbx_description
1 polymer ?
#
loop_
_entity_poly.entity_id
_entity_poly.type
_entity_poly.pdbx_seq_one_letter_code
_entity_poly.pdbx_strand_id
1 'polypeptide(L)'
;SRRAAWPHRRYPPGHCLSPAAHRSEGHTHLGKLRKLSMLQGAAEQREKYERLIAEGLSAAEAAAAIDAAESEGREVGSAADEREYATTRAAHERLHTALRGPDEVLPIQPEIKNVLVLGGLGMTVDFMSERLLLLEPKQPVVAPPTKPEDRRAMETAWQGMRHEYIDLDNGDSPGRVQHAVRAICSGRFHAIVLSDPTSDNAPRVIEQWLGLPLQTFVKSGGLLAVTSCDCSLVLPKLRQFFGVAWQFSGYYRTNWAAAPDNAAGVTASLPAHLTNLVFSAKCTSLSAVPVHERLFGTTAESCTQSLVPMMSSKPLDRRPDGGDAAQEYDVNVAMHDYGSGALVLFGDINMEPATVQLVLGVCKVRSPETPPADVAALEPEEAEAAMALKEQGNALFVAADFAGAAQMYQAAVGKYSNRAGAVGAQRQELVKLLSNLSECWLRMGEWEAAASSAAAALCVDGTHGKSLLRHARAAEKLGALDVAATRLRVAVCASDEALVRAARALLRPIEHAMRRGQAAARERQRRQADGFRKGFARAIAQRDDESG
;
A
#
# COMPACT_ATOMS: atom_id res chain seq x y z
N SER A 1 55.48 13.37 -15.92
CA SER A 1 55.74 14.11 -17.17
C SER A 1 55.08 13.39 -18.34
N ARG A 2 54.41 14.16 -19.21
CA ARG A 2 53.76 13.80 -20.50
C ARG A 2 52.33 13.22 -20.46
N ARG A 3 51.38 14.16 -20.54
CA ARG A 3 50.02 14.07 -21.11
C ARG A 3 50.07 14.18 -22.64
N ALA A 4 49.15 13.56 -23.35
CA ALA A 4 48.66 13.94 -24.69
C ALA A 4 47.27 13.27 -24.89
N ALA A 5 46.12 13.94 -24.84
CA ALA A 5 45.54 14.96 -25.75
C ALA A 5 45.26 14.42 -27.17
N TRP A 6 43.99 14.10 -27.43
CA TRP A 6 43.44 13.77 -28.76
C TRP A 6 42.64 14.96 -29.32
N PRO A 7 42.78 15.33 -30.61
CA PRO A 7 42.16 16.53 -31.16
C PRO A 7 40.86 16.25 -31.96
N HIS A 8 39.99 17.26 -31.95
CA HIS A 8 38.79 17.42 -32.78
C HIS A 8 39.09 17.35 -34.29
N ARG A 9 38.21 16.69 -35.05
CA ARG A 9 38.10 16.85 -36.51
C ARG A 9 36.83 17.61 -36.89
N ARG A 10 37.03 18.73 -37.59
CA ARG A 10 36.04 19.44 -38.42
C ARG A 10 36.01 18.82 -39.81
N TYR A 11 34.85 18.77 -40.46
CA TYR A 11 34.69 18.57 -41.90
C TYR A 11 33.92 19.75 -42.51
N PRO A 12 34.34 20.30 -43.66
CA PRO A 12 33.55 21.26 -44.44
C PRO A 12 33.11 20.60 -45.79
N PRO A 13 32.54 21.32 -46.79
CA PRO A 13 31.13 21.16 -47.16
C PRO A 13 30.93 20.70 -48.63
N GLY A 14 29.70 20.31 -49.01
CA GLY A 14 29.36 20.09 -50.41
C GLY A 14 27.93 19.59 -50.67
N HIS A 15 27.09 20.51 -51.16
CA HIS A 15 25.99 20.42 -52.15
C HIS A 15 25.80 19.10 -52.93
N CYS A 16 24.67 18.72 -53.52
CA CYS A 16 23.27 19.17 -53.67
C CYS A 16 22.59 18.00 -54.41
N LEU A 17 21.30 17.69 -54.17
CA LEU A 17 20.31 17.31 -55.20
C LEU A 17 18.89 17.24 -54.57
N SER A 18 17.92 17.72 -55.34
CA SER A 18 16.58 18.20 -54.95
C SER A 18 15.53 17.09 -54.72
N PRO A 19 14.51 17.28 -53.85
CA PRO A 19 13.30 16.48 -53.83
C PRO A 19 12.08 17.24 -54.41
N ALA A 20 11.39 16.60 -55.37
CA ALA A 20 10.13 17.07 -55.91
C ALA A 20 8.93 16.57 -55.08
N ALA A 21 8.08 17.54 -54.70
CA ALA A 21 6.63 17.54 -54.51
C ALA A 21 5.85 16.21 -54.44
N HIS A 22 5.17 15.96 -53.31
CA HIS A 22 3.72 16.16 -53.14
C HIS A 22 3.19 15.32 -51.95
N ARG A 23 2.27 15.93 -51.18
CA ARG A 23 1.33 15.38 -50.16
C ARG A 23 1.69 15.66 -48.70
N SER A 24 1.24 16.79 -48.15
CA SER A 24 0.68 16.88 -46.78
C SER A 24 0.11 18.27 -46.46
N GLU A 25 -1.13 18.57 -46.84
CA GLU A 25 -1.82 19.78 -46.35
C GLU A 25 -3.09 19.50 -45.52
N GLY A 26 -3.40 18.23 -45.23
CA GLY A 26 -4.56 17.85 -44.40
C GLY A 26 -4.30 17.73 -42.89
N HIS A 27 -3.05 17.63 -42.43
CA HIS A 27 -2.73 17.38 -41.01
C HIS A 27 -2.23 18.60 -40.23
N THR A 28 -1.95 19.73 -40.89
CA THR A 28 -1.37 20.91 -40.25
C THR A 28 -2.40 21.79 -39.56
N HIS A 29 -3.68 21.78 -39.98
CA HIS A 29 -4.68 22.67 -39.39
C HIS A 29 -5.21 22.19 -38.04
N LEU A 30 -5.46 20.88 -37.88
CA LEU A 30 -5.82 20.26 -36.59
C LEU A 30 -4.65 20.26 -35.60
N GLY A 31 -3.42 20.09 -36.10
CA GLY A 31 -2.20 20.20 -35.29
C GLY A 31 -1.94 21.63 -34.81
N LYS A 32 -2.17 22.65 -35.65
CA LYS A 32 -2.07 24.06 -35.26
C LYS A 32 -3.15 24.46 -34.25
N LEU A 33 -4.39 24.00 -34.41
CA LEU A 33 -5.47 24.27 -33.46
C LEU A 33 -5.24 23.60 -32.09
N ARG A 34 -4.74 22.36 -32.05
CA ARG A 34 -4.31 21.71 -30.80
C ARG A 34 -3.12 22.42 -30.15
N LYS A 35 -2.15 22.87 -30.94
CA LYS A 35 -0.96 23.58 -30.43
C LYS A 35 -1.30 24.97 -29.89
N LEU A 36 -2.22 25.69 -30.54
CA LEU A 36 -2.76 26.96 -30.04
C LEU A 36 -3.59 26.77 -28.77
N SER A 37 -4.43 25.74 -28.71
CA SER A 37 -5.21 25.40 -27.51
C SER A 37 -4.32 25.01 -26.32
N MET A 38 -3.25 24.24 -26.54
CA MET A 38 -2.29 23.92 -25.47
C MET A 38 -1.49 25.14 -24.99
N LEU A 39 -1.11 26.05 -25.90
CA LEU A 39 -0.39 27.28 -25.53
C LEU A 39 -1.30 28.29 -24.80
N GLN A 40 -2.58 28.36 -25.18
CA GLN A 40 -3.58 29.18 -24.49
C GLN A 40 -3.84 28.66 -23.07
N GLY A 41 -4.01 27.35 -22.91
CA GLY A 41 -4.18 26.74 -21.58
C GLY A 41 -2.98 26.98 -20.67
N ALA A 42 -1.75 26.90 -21.20
CA ALA A 42 -0.54 27.16 -20.42
C ALA A 42 -0.39 28.64 -20.00
N ALA A 43 -0.81 29.58 -20.85
CA ALA A 43 -0.79 31.00 -20.52
C ALA A 43 -1.83 31.33 -19.43
N GLU A 44 -3.04 30.79 -19.54
CA GLU A 44 -4.11 30.97 -18.54
C GLU A 44 -3.75 30.36 -17.18
N GLN A 45 -3.16 29.16 -17.17
CA GLN A 45 -2.69 28.54 -15.92
C GLN A 45 -1.59 29.37 -15.25
N ARG A 46 -0.66 29.91 -16.04
CA ARG A 46 0.40 30.77 -15.54
C ARG A 46 -0.14 32.06 -14.93
N GLU A 47 -1.13 32.69 -15.57
CA GLU A 47 -1.77 33.90 -15.04
C GLU A 47 -2.50 33.62 -13.72
N LYS A 48 -3.25 32.52 -13.64
CA LYS A 48 -3.91 32.07 -12.39
C LYS A 48 -2.90 31.84 -11.27
N TYR A 49 -1.76 31.22 -11.58
CA TYR A 49 -0.68 30.95 -10.64
C TYR A 49 -0.02 32.23 -10.13
N GLU A 50 0.37 33.13 -11.03
CA GLU A 50 0.99 34.41 -10.67
C GLU A 50 0.02 35.29 -9.86
N ARG A 51 -1.28 35.26 -10.18
CA ARG A 51 -2.33 35.95 -9.42
C ARG A 51 -2.41 35.46 -7.97
N LEU A 52 -2.52 34.14 -7.76
CA LEU A 52 -2.62 33.58 -6.41
C LEU A 52 -1.39 33.89 -5.55
N ILE A 53 -0.18 33.88 -6.14
CA ILE A 53 1.04 34.29 -5.45
C ILE A 53 1.01 35.77 -5.08
N ALA A 54 0.59 36.64 -6.01
CA ALA A 54 0.47 38.07 -5.76
C ALA A 54 -0.54 38.39 -4.65
N GLU A 55 -1.59 37.56 -4.52
CA GLU A 55 -2.60 37.63 -3.45
C GLU A 55 -2.16 36.94 -2.14
N GLY A 56 -0.92 36.44 -2.10
CA GLY A 56 -0.25 36.02 -0.87
C GLY A 56 -0.26 34.51 -0.58
N LEU A 57 -0.57 33.65 -1.56
CA LEU A 57 -0.28 32.21 -1.46
C LEU A 57 1.20 31.95 -1.69
N SER A 58 1.75 30.94 -1.03
CA SER A 58 3.03 30.38 -1.42
C SER A 58 2.92 29.69 -2.79
N ALA A 59 4.06 29.50 -3.46
CA ALA A 59 4.14 28.77 -4.72
C ALA A 59 3.48 27.37 -4.65
N ALA A 60 3.68 26.66 -3.54
CA ALA A 60 3.10 25.34 -3.33
C ALA A 60 1.58 25.39 -3.12
N GLU A 61 1.07 26.35 -2.34
CA GLU A 61 -0.37 26.53 -2.15
C GLU A 61 -1.06 26.92 -3.46
N ALA A 62 -0.45 27.79 -4.26
CA ALA A 62 -1.00 28.23 -5.54
C ALA A 62 -1.10 27.06 -6.55
N ALA A 63 -0.05 26.23 -6.64
CA ALA A 63 -0.09 25.03 -7.48
C ALA A 63 -1.19 24.05 -7.02
N ALA A 64 -1.25 23.77 -5.73
CA ALA A 64 -2.24 22.84 -5.18
C ALA A 64 -3.69 23.33 -5.37
N ALA A 65 -3.93 24.64 -5.31
CA ALA A 65 -5.23 25.25 -5.55
C ALA A 65 -5.68 25.12 -7.02
N ILE A 66 -4.76 25.29 -7.97
CA ILE A 66 -5.04 25.14 -9.40
C ILE A 66 -5.36 23.69 -9.74
N ASP A 67 -4.53 22.75 -9.28
CA ASP A 67 -4.75 21.31 -9.50
C ASP A 67 -6.09 20.87 -8.89
N ALA A 68 -6.42 21.36 -7.69
CA ALA A 68 -7.70 21.11 -7.03
C ALA A 68 -8.88 21.58 -7.89
N ALA A 69 -8.84 22.85 -8.31
CA ALA A 69 -9.90 23.47 -9.09
C ALA A 69 -10.14 22.74 -10.41
N GLU A 70 -9.06 22.36 -11.09
CA GLU A 70 -9.10 21.62 -12.35
C GLU A 70 -9.70 20.22 -12.17
N SER A 71 -9.28 19.50 -11.13
CA SER A 71 -9.81 18.16 -10.82
C SER A 71 -11.31 18.17 -10.47
N GLU A 72 -11.79 19.28 -9.90
CA GLU A 72 -13.18 19.47 -9.47
C GLU A 72 -14.05 20.14 -10.55
N GLY A 73 -13.45 20.55 -11.67
CA GLY A 73 -14.13 21.26 -12.76
C GLY A 73 -14.66 22.64 -12.36
N ARG A 74 -14.00 23.31 -11.41
CA ARG A 74 -14.33 24.68 -10.96
C ARG A 74 -13.30 25.68 -11.44
N GLU A 75 -13.70 26.95 -11.50
CA GLU A 75 -12.73 28.03 -11.69
C GLU A 75 -11.92 28.27 -10.41
N VAL A 76 -10.67 28.72 -10.61
CA VAL A 76 -9.77 29.11 -9.53
C VAL A 76 -10.23 30.48 -9.00
N GLY A 77 -10.59 30.53 -7.72
CA GLY A 77 -11.03 31.72 -7.01
C GLY A 77 -9.88 32.65 -6.59
N SER A 78 -10.18 33.58 -5.68
CA SER A 78 -9.14 34.40 -5.04
C SER A 78 -8.33 33.58 -4.03
N ALA A 79 -7.19 34.10 -3.59
CA ALA A 79 -6.38 33.53 -2.52
C ALA A 79 -7.18 33.20 -1.25
N ALA A 80 -8.10 34.08 -0.86
CA ALA A 80 -8.96 33.88 0.30
C ALA A 80 -9.95 32.73 0.08
N ASP A 81 -10.59 32.72 -1.10
CA ASP A 81 -11.53 31.65 -1.48
C ASP A 81 -10.82 30.30 -1.53
N GLU A 82 -9.62 30.23 -2.10
CA GLU A 82 -8.84 28.99 -2.20
C GLU A 82 -8.36 28.50 -0.83
N ARG A 83 -8.06 29.41 0.12
CA ARG A 83 -7.73 29.02 1.51
C ARG A 83 -8.95 28.51 2.26
N GLU A 84 -10.09 29.17 2.12
CA GLU A 84 -11.35 28.72 2.72
C GLU A 84 -11.79 27.38 2.10
N TYR A 85 -11.63 27.23 0.79
CA TYR A 85 -11.91 26.00 0.06
C TYR A 85 -10.95 24.89 0.49
N ALA A 86 -9.65 25.15 0.58
CA ALA A 86 -8.67 24.20 1.09
C ALA A 86 -8.99 23.78 2.53
N THR A 87 -9.45 24.71 3.37
CA THR A 87 -9.87 24.42 4.75
C THR A 87 -11.12 23.55 4.77
N THR A 88 -12.09 23.86 3.93
CA THR A 88 -13.36 23.12 3.79
C THR A 88 -13.11 21.73 3.20
N ARG A 89 -12.26 21.61 2.19
CA ARG A 89 -11.83 20.35 1.58
C ARG A 89 -11.04 19.51 2.58
N ALA A 90 -10.09 20.10 3.29
CA ALA A 90 -9.37 19.41 4.36
C ALA A 90 -10.30 18.98 5.50
N ALA A 91 -11.35 19.76 5.81
CA ALA A 91 -12.39 19.33 6.73
C ALA A 91 -13.21 18.17 6.15
N HIS A 92 -13.55 18.21 4.85
CA HIS A 92 -14.27 17.15 4.16
C HIS A 92 -13.45 15.86 4.04
N GLU A 93 -12.14 15.95 3.78
CA GLU A 93 -11.21 14.82 3.74
C GLU A 93 -11.01 14.24 5.13
N ARG A 94 -10.84 15.08 6.16
CA ARG A 94 -10.82 14.63 7.57
C ARG A 94 -12.11 13.91 7.94
N LEU A 95 -13.25 14.46 7.53
CA LEU A 95 -14.56 13.89 7.72
C LEU A 95 -14.70 12.54 7.01
N HIS A 96 -14.28 12.47 5.75
CA HIS A 96 -14.34 11.26 4.93
C HIS A 96 -13.43 10.16 5.48
N THR A 97 -12.22 10.52 5.91
CA THR A 97 -11.28 9.64 6.61
C THR A 97 -11.87 9.12 7.92
N ALA A 98 -12.50 10.00 8.71
CA ALA A 98 -13.14 9.64 9.98
C ALA A 98 -14.34 8.69 9.78
N LEU A 99 -15.06 8.82 8.66
CA LEU A 99 -16.27 8.05 8.33
C LEU A 99 -16.00 6.73 7.61
N ARG A 100 -14.92 6.64 6.84
CA ARG A 100 -14.49 5.39 6.19
C ARG A 100 -13.59 4.55 7.10
N GLY A 101 -12.97 5.17 8.09
CA GLY A 101 -11.82 4.62 8.80
C GLY A 101 -10.55 4.79 7.94
N PRO A 102 -9.33 4.67 8.52
CA PRO A 102 -8.14 4.50 7.71
C PRO A 102 -8.37 3.31 6.78
N ASP A 103 -8.19 3.54 5.48
CA ASP A 103 -8.37 2.64 4.34
C ASP A 103 -8.71 1.18 4.66
N GLU A 104 -9.85 0.70 4.14
CA GLU A 104 -10.36 -0.68 4.16
C GLU A 104 -9.43 -1.70 4.83
N VAL A 105 -9.42 -1.69 6.16
CA VAL A 105 -8.68 -2.65 6.98
C VAL A 105 -9.07 -4.05 6.50
N LEU A 106 -8.11 -4.77 5.90
CA LEU A 106 -8.35 -6.12 5.39
C LEU A 106 -8.94 -6.99 6.50
N PRO A 107 -10.22 -7.39 6.41
CA PRO A 107 -10.82 -8.23 7.43
C PRO A 107 -10.14 -9.60 7.37
N ILE A 108 -9.89 -10.20 8.54
CA ILE A 108 -9.46 -11.60 8.61
C ILE A 108 -10.64 -12.45 8.15
N GLN A 109 -10.45 -13.21 7.07
CA GLN A 109 -11.44 -14.16 6.57
C GLN A 109 -10.89 -15.57 6.69
N PRO A 110 -11.72 -16.57 7.05
CA PRO A 110 -11.31 -17.97 6.99
C PRO A 110 -10.76 -18.29 5.60
N GLU A 111 -9.70 -19.10 5.53
CA GLU A 111 -9.10 -19.62 4.29
C GLU A 111 -8.41 -18.57 3.38
N ILE A 112 -8.44 -17.28 3.74
CA ILE A 112 -7.77 -16.22 2.98
C ILE A 112 -6.58 -15.68 3.77
N LYS A 113 -5.38 -15.79 3.21
CA LYS A 113 -4.18 -15.21 3.82
C LYS A 113 -4.05 -13.72 3.47
N ASN A 114 -4.04 -12.88 4.49
CA ASN A 114 -3.64 -11.48 4.38
C ASN A 114 -2.11 -11.38 4.36
N VAL A 115 -1.57 -10.68 3.36
CA VAL A 115 -0.14 -10.43 3.14
C VAL A 115 0.12 -8.93 3.22
N LEU A 116 1.03 -8.48 4.09
CA LEU A 116 1.47 -7.09 4.11
C LEU A 116 2.71 -6.95 3.23
N VAL A 117 2.64 -6.11 2.19
CA VAL A 117 3.79 -5.80 1.35
C VAL A 117 4.33 -4.43 1.75
N LEU A 118 5.55 -4.41 2.26
CA LEU A 118 6.29 -3.20 2.62
C LEU A 118 7.30 -2.91 1.50
N GLY A 119 7.06 -1.85 0.74
CA GLY A 119 7.99 -1.35 -0.27
C GLY A 119 8.59 -0.01 0.12
N GLY A 120 9.21 0.68 -0.82
CA GLY A 120 9.69 2.05 -0.62
C GLY A 120 11.10 2.14 -0.06
N LEU A 121 11.83 1.04 0.16
CA LEU A 121 13.12 1.06 0.86
C LEU A 121 14.34 0.78 -0.03
N GLY A 122 14.29 1.03 -1.33
CA GLY A 122 15.33 0.62 -2.29
C GLY A 122 15.26 1.36 -3.61
N MET A 123 16.36 1.38 -4.36
CA MET A 123 16.42 2.04 -5.66
C MET A 123 15.58 1.33 -6.73
N THR A 124 15.25 0.04 -6.52
CA THR A 124 14.50 -0.77 -7.49
C THR A 124 13.07 -1.05 -7.06
N VAL A 125 12.61 -0.39 -5.99
CA VAL A 125 11.33 -0.63 -5.31
C VAL A 125 10.14 -0.65 -6.24
N ASP A 126 10.02 0.35 -7.12
CA ASP A 126 8.86 0.50 -7.98
C ASP A 126 8.72 -0.77 -8.81
N PHE A 127 9.82 -1.21 -9.41
CA PHE A 127 9.81 -2.38 -10.27
C PHE A 127 9.56 -3.71 -9.55
N MET A 128 10.23 -3.99 -8.43
CA MET A 128 10.05 -5.29 -7.73
C MET A 128 8.64 -5.41 -7.12
N SER A 129 8.13 -4.33 -6.52
CA SER A 129 6.80 -4.30 -5.93
C SER A 129 5.71 -4.27 -7.00
N GLU A 130 5.90 -3.53 -8.10
CA GLU A 130 4.98 -3.55 -9.25
C GLU A 130 4.85 -4.94 -9.85
N ARG A 131 5.96 -5.69 -9.98
CA ARG A 131 5.92 -7.08 -10.45
C ARG A 131 5.22 -8.01 -9.47
N LEU A 132 5.54 -7.93 -8.18
CA LEU A 132 4.91 -8.75 -7.15
C LEU A 132 3.39 -8.51 -7.07
N LEU A 133 2.97 -7.26 -7.20
CA LEU A 133 1.58 -6.81 -7.06
C LEU A 133 0.82 -6.72 -8.39
N LEU A 134 1.47 -7.06 -9.51
CA LEU A 134 0.92 -6.96 -10.86
C LEU A 134 0.39 -5.56 -11.21
N LEU A 135 1.02 -4.53 -10.66
CA LEU A 135 0.67 -3.14 -10.94
C LEU A 135 1.18 -2.76 -12.33
N GLU A 136 0.45 -1.85 -12.99
CA GLU A 136 0.96 -1.23 -14.20
C GLU A 136 2.16 -0.34 -13.85
N PRO A 137 3.29 -0.49 -14.55
CA PRO A 137 4.49 0.25 -14.21
C PRO A 137 4.27 1.75 -14.41
N LYS A 138 4.61 2.55 -13.39
CA LYS A 138 4.40 4.01 -13.42
C LYS A 138 5.27 4.71 -14.47
N GLN A 139 6.39 4.09 -14.83
CA GLN A 139 7.29 4.58 -15.87
C GLN A 139 7.43 3.52 -16.97
N PRO A 140 7.68 3.92 -18.23
CA PRO A 140 8.05 2.97 -19.29
C PRO A 140 9.44 2.37 -18.95
N VAL A 141 9.44 1.32 -18.14
CA VAL A 141 10.66 0.61 -17.76
C VAL A 141 11.26 -0.05 -19.01
N VAL A 142 12.59 -0.10 -19.06
CA VAL A 142 13.39 -0.82 -20.08
C VAL A 142 13.19 -2.34 -20.04
N ALA A 143 12.37 -2.84 -19.12
CA ALA A 143 12.07 -4.26 -18.99
C ALA A 143 11.07 -4.71 -20.06
N PRO A 144 11.28 -5.88 -20.68
CA PRO A 144 10.29 -6.43 -21.61
C PRO A 144 8.97 -6.65 -20.88
N PRO A 145 7.82 -6.49 -21.58
CA PRO A 145 6.52 -6.74 -20.99
C PRO A 145 6.43 -8.18 -20.50
N THR A 146 5.84 -8.36 -19.32
CA THR A 146 5.56 -9.68 -18.77
C THR A 146 4.71 -10.48 -19.75
N LYS A 147 5.13 -11.71 -20.06
CA LYS A 147 4.37 -12.55 -20.97
C LYS A 147 2.99 -12.87 -20.37
N PRO A 148 1.94 -13.04 -21.19
CA PRO A 148 0.60 -13.37 -20.68
C PRO A 148 0.56 -14.66 -19.84
N GLU A 149 1.39 -15.65 -20.18
CA GLU A 149 1.54 -16.90 -19.42
C GLU A 149 2.10 -16.67 -18.01
N ASP A 150 3.16 -15.87 -17.89
CA ASP A 150 3.77 -15.49 -16.62
C ASP A 150 2.78 -14.70 -15.76
N ARG A 151 2.05 -13.76 -16.38
CA ARG A 151 1.02 -12.99 -15.68
C ARG A 151 -0.07 -13.89 -15.09
N ARG A 152 -0.60 -14.83 -15.87
CA ARG A 152 -1.59 -15.80 -15.39
C ARG A 152 -1.06 -16.69 -14.27
N ALA A 153 0.21 -17.09 -14.34
CA ALA A 153 0.84 -17.88 -13.29
C ALA A 153 0.94 -17.09 -11.98
N MET A 154 1.32 -15.81 -12.05
CA MET A 154 1.35 -14.92 -10.88
C MET A 154 -0.05 -14.62 -10.32
N GLU A 155 -1.04 -14.39 -11.18
CA GLU A 155 -2.45 -14.24 -10.76
C GLU A 155 -2.97 -15.51 -10.07
N THR A 156 -2.58 -16.69 -10.57
CA THR A 156 -2.90 -17.99 -9.95
C THR A 156 -2.22 -18.14 -8.59
N ALA A 157 -0.96 -17.71 -8.47
CA ALA A 157 -0.22 -17.76 -7.21
C ALA A 157 -0.87 -16.89 -6.11
N TRP A 158 -1.51 -15.77 -6.48
CA TRP A 158 -2.29 -14.93 -5.56
C TRP A 158 -3.63 -15.52 -5.11
N GLN A 159 -4.13 -16.59 -5.73
CA GLN A 159 -5.43 -17.18 -5.34
C GLN A 159 -5.43 -17.65 -3.89
N GLY A 160 -6.43 -17.21 -3.13
CA GLY A 160 -6.54 -17.48 -1.68
C GLY A 160 -5.76 -16.49 -0.81
N MET A 161 -5.23 -15.41 -1.38
CA MET A 161 -4.53 -14.36 -0.66
C MET A 161 -5.06 -12.97 -1.01
N ARG A 162 -4.85 -12.03 -0.08
CA ARG A 162 -5.10 -10.59 -0.28
C ARG A 162 -3.90 -9.83 0.24
N HIS A 163 -3.69 -8.62 -0.27
CA HIS A 163 -2.56 -7.81 0.16
C HIS A 163 -2.94 -6.39 0.56
N GLU A 164 -2.17 -5.86 1.49
CA GLU A 164 -2.11 -4.43 1.81
C GLU A 164 -0.70 -3.97 1.42
N TYR A 165 -0.59 -2.87 0.68
CA TYR A 165 0.70 -2.33 0.26
C TYR A 165 0.96 -1.01 1.00
N ILE A 166 2.12 -0.93 1.64
CA ILE A 166 2.61 0.30 2.27
C ILE A 166 3.97 0.64 1.64
N ASP A 167 3.97 1.74 0.90
CA ASP A 167 5.19 2.36 0.39
C ASP A 167 5.83 3.23 1.48
N LEU A 168 7.03 2.87 1.92
CA LEU A 168 7.73 3.57 3.00
C LEU A 168 8.41 4.87 2.58
N ASP A 169 8.40 5.23 1.28
CA ASP A 169 8.94 6.50 0.78
C ASP A 169 10.38 6.77 1.24
N ASN A 170 11.25 5.78 1.05
CA ASN A 170 12.64 5.71 1.54
C ASN A 170 12.81 5.94 3.06
N GLY A 171 11.72 5.81 3.82
CA GLY A 171 11.70 6.16 5.24
C GLY A 171 11.68 7.65 5.52
N ASP A 172 11.51 8.50 4.50
CA ASP A 172 11.49 9.95 4.62
C ASP A 172 10.17 10.47 5.17
N SER A 173 9.12 9.63 5.17
CA SER A 173 7.81 9.93 5.75
C SER A 173 7.59 9.19 7.08
N PRO A 174 7.79 9.85 8.25
CA PRO A 174 7.57 9.23 9.55
C PRO A 174 6.16 8.66 9.73
N GLY A 175 5.16 9.31 9.13
CA GLY A 175 3.77 8.84 9.17
C GLY A 175 3.58 7.48 8.49
N ARG A 176 4.29 7.23 7.37
CA ARG A 176 4.23 5.94 6.66
C ARG A 176 5.00 4.84 7.39
N VAL A 177 6.16 5.17 7.98
CA VAL A 177 6.90 4.23 8.85
C VAL A 177 6.05 3.84 10.06
N GLN A 178 5.43 4.81 10.72
CA GLN A 178 4.50 4.53 11.82
C GLN A 178 3.33 3.67 11.35
N HIS A 179 2.73 3.98 10.19
CA HIS A 179 1.66 3.15 9.60
C HIS A 179 2.11 1.70 9.41
N ALA A 180 3.29 1.45 8.84
CA ALA A 180 3.82 0.11 8.70
C ALA A 180 4.00 -0.60 10.05
N VAL A 181 4.53 0.07 11.07
CA VAL A 181 4.63 -0.48 12.43
C VAL A 181 3.25 -0.88 12.96
N ARG A 182 2.22 -0.05 12.76
CA ARG A 182 0.84 -0.39 13.17
C ARG A 182 0.32 -1.61 12.41
N ALA A 183 0.58 -1.67 11.11
CA ALA A 183 0.14 -2.76 10.27
C ALA A 183 0.76 -4.08 10.72
N ILE A 184 2.07 -4.12 10.96
CA ILE A 184 2.80 -5.30 11.48
C ILE A 184 2.21 -5.73 12.84
N CYS A 185 2.04 -4.78 13.76
CA CYS A 185 1.53 -5.02 15.11
C CYS A 185 0.01 -5.27 15.19
N SER A 186 -0.70 -5.18 14.06
CA SER A 186 -2.16 -5.32 14.06
C SER A 186 -2.65 -6.76 14.25
N GLY A 187 -1.78 -7.76 14.07
CA GLY A 187 -2.18 -9.17 14.13
C GLY A 187 -3.17 -9.56 13.03
N ARG A 188 -3.22 -8.82 11.91
CA ARG A 188 -4.11 -9.10 10.77
C ARG A 188 -3.47 -9.91 9.65
N PHE A 189 -2.14 -9.97 9.62
CA PHE A 189 -1.37 -10.50 8.51
C PHE A 189 -0.80 -11.87 8.84
N HIS A 190 -0.80 -12.77 7.86
CA HIS A 190 -0.22 -14.11 7.98
C HIS A 190 1.22 -14.10 7.48
N ALA A 191 1.50 -13.26 6.47
CA ALA A 191 2.83 -13.02 5.93
C ALA A 191 3.12 -11.52 5.81
N ILE A 192 4.40 -11.19 5.84
CA ILE A 192 4.94 -9.89 5.47
C ILE A 192 5.96 -10.11 4.35
N VAL A 193 5.87 -9.32 3.28
CA VAL A 193 6.89 -9.23 2.24
C VAL A 193 7.60 -7.89 2.38
N LEU A 194 8.88 -7.93 2.75
CA LEU A 194 9.76 -6.76 2.76
C LEU A 194 10.46 -6.66 1.40
N SER A 195 9.96 -5.76 0.56
CA SER A 195 10.38 -5.58 -0.83
C SER A 195 11.53 -4.58 -0.94
N ASP A 196 12.70 -5.09 -1.30
CA ASP A 196 13.93 -4.38 -1.62
C ASP A 196 14.40 -3.36 -0.56
N PRO A 197 14.85 -3.80 0.63
CA PRO A 197 15.35 -2.89 1.67
C PRO A 197 16.81 -2.47 1.46
N THR A 198 17.13 -1.92 0.28
CA THR A 198 18.51 -1.62 -0.19
C THR A 198 18.86 -0.13 -0.30
N SER A 199 17.98 0.77 0.11
CA SER A 199 18.24 2.21 0.11
C SER A 199 19.16 2.60 1.25
N ASP A 200 19.83 3.75 1.11
CA ASP A 200 20.73 4.28 2.15
C ASP A 200 20.04 4.47 3.51
N ASN A 201 18.75 4.78 3.49
CA ASN A 201 17.95 4.97 4.70
C ASN A 201 17.36 3.66 5.25
N ALA A 202 17.24 2.61 4.44
CA ALA A 202 16.58 1.37 4.83
C ALA A 202 17.18 0.71 6.08
N PRO A 203 18.52 0.58 6.23
CA PRO A 203 19.10 0.03 7.45
C PRO A 203 18.68 0.78 8.71
N ARG A 204 18.59 2.12 8.65
CA ARG A 204 18.18 2.96 9.78
C ARG A 204 16.71 2.75 10.11
N VAL A 205 15.83 2.76 9.09
CA VAL A 205 14.39 2.55 9.28
C VAL A 205 14.12 1.17 9.88
N ILE A 206 14.78 0.14 9.35
CA ILE A 206 14.65 -1.22 9.86
C ILE A 206 15.15 -1.28 11.29
N GLU A 207 16.34 -0.77 11.58
CA GLU A 207 16.91 -0.87 12.93
C GLU A 207 16.11 -0.12 14.00
N GLN A 208 15.65 1.10 13.67
CA GLN A 208 14.97 1.95 14.65
C GLN A 208 13.49 1.61 14.81
N TRP A 209 12.81 1.16 13.75
CA TRP A 209 11.35 1.11 13.74
C TRP A 209 10.79 -0.27 13.41
N LEU A 210 11.32 -0.97 12.41
CA LEU A 210 10.70 -2.21 11.91
C LEU A 210 11.28 -3.49 12.52
N GLY A 211 12.54 -3.47 12.98
CA GLY A 211 13.31 -4.65 13.35
C GLY A 211 12.66 -5.46 14.46
N LEU A 212 12.35 -4.80 15.58
CA LEU A 212 11.66 -5.45 16.70
C LEU A 212 10.24 -5.91 16.30
N PRO A 213 9.37 -5.09 15.68
CA PRO A 213 8.07 -5.56 15.19
C PRO A 213 8.15 -6.78 14.26
N LEU A 214 9.08 -6.78 13.30
CA LEU A 214 9.28 -7.90 12.37
C LEU A 214 9.79 -9.15 13.08
N GLN A 215 10.75 -9.00 13.99
CA GLN A 215 11.29 -10.11 14.78
C GLN A 215 10.20 -10.74 15.65
N THR A 216 9.40 -9.92 16.35
CA THR A 216 8.25 -10.38 17.14
C THR A 216 7.24 -11.08 16.24
N PHE A 217 6.92 -10.51 15.08
CA PHE A 217 6.00 -11.10 14.12
C PHE A 217 6.40 -12.52 13.70
N VAL A 218 7.66 -12.70 13.31
CA VAL A 218 8.17 -14.02 12.91
C VAL A 218 8.20 -14.96 14.11
N LYS A 219 8.72 -14.52 15.26
CA LYS A 219 8.81 -15.33 16.48
C LYS A 219 7.46 -15.90 16.90
N SER A 220 6.39 -15.11 16.74
CA SER A 220 5.00 -15.46 17.05
C SER A 220 4.31 -16.35 16.02
N GLY A 221 5.00 -16.78 14.95
CA GLY A 221 4.44 -17.69 13.95
C GLY A 221 4.22 -17.09 12.58
N GLY A 222 4.49 -15.79 12.39
CA GLY A 222 4.35 -15.15 11.09
C GLY A 222 5.46 -15.55 10.10
N LEU A 223 5.17 -15.39 8.81
CA LEU A 223 6.17 -15.56 7.74
C LEU A 223 6.70 -14.19 7.28
N LEU A 224 8.02 -13.99 7.31
CA LEU A 224 8.68 -12.84 6.70
C LEU A 224 9.43 -13.27 5.43
N ALA A 225 8.96 -12.82 4.28
CA ALA A 225 9.67 -12.94 3.00
C ALA A 225 10.42 -11.63 2.72
N VAL A 226 11.71 -11.71 2.43
CA VAL A 226 12.55 -10.57 2.08
C VAL A 226 13.03 -10.76 0.66
N THR A 227 12.75 -9.79 -0.20
CA THR A 227 13.26 -9.79 -1.57
C THR A 227 14.27 -8.68 -1.70
N SER A 228 15.44 -8.94 -2.28
CA SER A 228 16.49 -7.93 -2.36
C SER A 228 17.21 -7.95 -3.70
N CYS A 229 17.45 -6.75 -4.25
CA CYS A 229 18.35 -6.60 -5.38
C CYS A 229 19.83 -6.65 -4.96
N ASP A 230 20.12 -6.47 -3.67
CA ASP A 230 21.45 -6.55 -3.10
C ASP A 230 21.42 -7.20 -1.70
N CYS A 231 21.61 -8.52 -1.65
CA CYS A 231 21.68 -9.22 -0.37
C CYS A 231 22.82 -8.71 0.53
N SER A 232 23.90 -8.12 0.00
CA SER A 232 25.03 -7.68 0.83
C SER A 232 24.65 -6.56 1.82
N LEU A 233 23.68 -5.72 1.45
CA LEU A 233 23.17 -4.63 2.29
C LEU A 233 22.19 -5.12 3.36
N VAL A 234 21.44 -6.19 3.04
CA VAL A 234 20.35 -6.70 3.89
C VAL A 234 20.84 -7.74 4.89
N LEU A 235 21.80 -8.58 4.50
CA LEU A 235 22.33 -9.68 5.31
C LEU A 235 22.82 -9.26 6.71
N PRO A 236 23.57 -8.16 6.91
CA PRO A 236 23.99 -7.74 8.25
C PRO A 236 22.81 -7.59 9.22
N LYS A 237 21.68 -7.06 8.76
CA LYS A 237 20.48 -6.88 9.58
C LYS A 237 19.74 -8.19 9.82
N LEU A 238 19.66 -9.07 8.82
CA LEU A 238 19.08 -10.41 9.03
C LEU A 238 19.89 -11.23 10.04
N ARG A 239 21.23 -11.14 10.01
CA ARG A 239 22.07 -11.77 11.04
C ARG A 239 21.85 -11.17 12.42
N GLN A 240 21.77 -9.84 12.51
CA GLN A 240 21.52 -9.13 13.77
C GLN A 240 20.18 -9.52 14.40
N PHE A 241 19.10 -9.60 13.62
CA PHE A 241 17.76 -9.84 14.13
C PHE A 241 17.38 -11.32 14.22
N PHE A 242 17.83 -12.16 13.28
CA PHE A 242 17.38 -13.54 13.17
C PHE A 242 18.50 -14.56 13.42
N GLY A 243 19.76 -14.12 13.56
CA GLY A 243 20.87 -15.03 13.89
C GLY A 243 21.28 -15.98 12.76
N VAL A 244 20.90 -15.67 11.50
CA VAL A 244 21.26 -16.50 10.34
C VAL A 244 22.77 -16.54 10.11
N ALA A 245 23.28 -17.64 9.57
CA ALA A 245 24.71 -17.79 9.23
C ALA A 245 25.09 -17.23 7.85
N TRP A 246 24.08 -16.78 7.08
CA TRP A 246 24.20 -16.46 5.66
C TRP A 246 25.25 -15.40 5.36
N GLN A 247 25.97 -15.60 4.27
CA GLN A 247 26.99 -14.71 3.76
C GLN A 247 26.74 -14.40 2.29
N PHE A 248 27.18 -13.23 1.82
CA PHE A 248 27.17 -12.92 0.40
C PHE A 248 28.24 -13.73 -0.31
N SER A 249 27.90 -14.33 -1.46
CA SER A 249 28.84 -15.14 -2.25
C SER A 249 29.18 -14.50 -3.59
N GLY A 250 28.18 -14.10 -4.37
CA GLY A 250 28.42 -13.62 -5.73
C GLY A 250 27.25 -12.86 -6.36
N TYR A 251 27.50 -12.35 -7.56
CA TYR A 251 26.54 -11.59 -8.36
C TYR A 251 26.61 -12.01 -9.82
N TYR A 252 25.64 -12.81 -10.26
CA TYR A 252 25.60 -13.31 -11.64
C TYR A 252 24.21 -13.84 -12.01
N ARG A 253 24.00 -14.06 -13.31
CA ARG A 253 22.83 -14.80 -13.80
C ARG A 253 23.22 -16.24 -14.09
N THR A 254 22.38 -17.18 -13.69
CA THR A 254 22.49 -18.61 -14.01
C THR A 254 21.12 -19.27 -13.89
N ASN A 255 21.06 -20.58 -14.10
CA ASN A 255 19.89 -21.39 -13.77
C ASN A 255 19.95 -21.78 -12.29
N TRP A 256 18.85 -21.55 -11.60
CA TRP A 256 18.60 -21.90 -10.20
C TRP A 256 17.62 -23.06 -10.15
N ALA A 257 17.88 -24.03 -9.29
CA ALA A 257 17.00 -25.18 -9.09
C ALA A 257 16.82 -25.47 -7.60
N ALA A 258 15.80 -26.27 -7.28
CA ALA A 258 15.55 -26.73 -5.93
C ALA A 258 16.78 -27.43 -5.34
N ALA A 259 17.07 -27.15 -4.07
CA ALA A 259 18.19 -27.70 -3.33
C ALA A 259 18.01 -29.22 -3.14
N PRO A 260 18.82 -30.07 -3.79
CA PRO A 260 18.64 -31.53 -3.71
C PRO A 260 19.01 -32.09 -2.34
N ASP A 261 19.94 -31.44 -1.63
CA ASP A 261 20.37 -31.77 -0.28
C ASP A 261 19.33 -31.40 0.80
N ASN A 262 18.30 -30.62 0.43
CA ASN A 262 17.17 -30.24 1.28
C ASN A 262 15.81 -30.49 0.62
N ALA A 263 15.69 -31.56 -0.18
CA ALA A 263 14.46 -31.86 -0.92
C ALA A 263 13.21 -31.88 -0.01
N ALA A 264 13.33 -32.42 1.21
CA ALA A 264 12.24 -32.44 2.18
C ALA A 264 11.82 -31.02 2.62
N GLY A 265 12.78 -30.14 2.91
CA GLY A 265 12.51 -28.74 3.25
C GLY A 265 11.87 -27.97 2.10
N VAL A 266 12.33 -28.21 0.86
CA VAL A 266 11.72 -27.65 -0.36
C VAL A 266 10.26 -28.09 -0.48
N THR A 267 9.97 -29.39 -0.40
CA THR A 267 8.60 -29.92 -0.49
C THR A 267 7.71 -29.41 0.65
N ALA A 268 8.24 -29.26 1.85
CA ALA A 268 7.49 -28.74 3.00
C ALA A 268 7.19 -27.23 2.91
N SER A 269 7.92 -26.49 2.05
CA SER A 269 7.86 -25.03 2.00
C SER A 269 7.18 -24.47 0.76
N LEU A 270 6.90 -25.31 -0.24
CA LEU A 270 6.43 -24.87 -1.54
C LEU A 270 5.30 -25.78 -2.07
N PRO A 271 4.37 -25.21 -2.86
CA PRO A 271 3.44 -26.00 -3.66
C PRO A 271 4.18 -26.99 -4.57
N ALA A 272 3.59 -28.18 -4.77
CA ALA A 272 4.23 -29.28 -5.53
C ALA A 272 4.69 -28.90 -6.95
N HIS A 273 4.02 -27.96 -7.63
CA HIS A 273 4.42 -27.51 -8.96
C HIS A 273 5.68 -26.63 -8.96
N LEU A 274 6.08 -26.09 -7.81
CA LEU A 274 7.28 -25.25 -7.66
C LEU A 274 8.49 -26.01 -7.12
N THR A 275 8.33 -27.22 -6.57
CA THR A 275 9.42 -27.97 -5.94
C THR A 275 10.47 -28.47 -6.94
N ASN A 276 10.13 -28.53 -8.23
CA ASN A 276 11.03 -28.93 -9.31
C ASN A 276 11.29 -27.77 -10.30
N LEU A 277 11.01 -26.54 -9.89
CA LEU A 277 11.19 -25.38 -10.76
C LEU A 277 12.68 -25.16 -11.06
N VAL A 278 12.99 -24.93 -12.33
CA VAL A 278 14.30 -24.45 -12.78
C VAL A 278 14.07 -23.14 -13.50
N PHE A 279 14.79 -22.09 -13.12
CA PHE A 279 14.61 -20.77 -13.69
C PHE A 279 15.93 -20.01 -13.84
N SER A 280 16.01 -19.15 -14.85
CA SER A 280 17.14 -18.24 -15.03
C SER A 280 16.84 -16.91 -14.37
N ALA A 281 17.67 -16.50 -13.41
CA ALA A 281 17.56 -15.21 -12.75
C ALA A 281 18.94 -14.62 -12.49
N LYS A 282 19.01 -13.28 -12.48
CA LYS A 282 20.21 -12.56 -12.06
C LYS A 282 20.11 -12.35 -10.56
N CYS A 283 21.07 -12.85 -9.80
CA CYS A 283 20.94 -12.89 -8.36
C CYS A 283 22.19 -12.40 -7.63
N THR A 284 21.97 -11.88 -6.42
CA THR A 284 22.97 -11.88 -5.36
C THR A 284 22.89 -13.22 -4.62
N SER A 285 23.89 -14.07 -4.78
CA SER A 285 23.91 -15.42 -4.20
C SER A 285 24.45 -15.42 -2.77
N LEU A 286 24.07 -16.47 -2.05
CA LEU A 286 24.41 -16.70 -0.66
C LEU A 286 25.38 -17.87 -0.52
N SER A 287 26.24 -17.79 0.50
CA SER A 287 27.11 -18.85 1.00
C SER A 287 26.90 -19.04 2.50
N ALA A 288 27.55 -20.06 3.08
CA ALA A 288 27.39 -20.42 4.48
C ALA A 288 25.91 -20.63 4.91
N VAL A 289 25.06 -21.06 3.98
CA VAL A 289 23.66 -21.43 4.26
C VAL A 289 23.64 -22.87 4.76
N PRO A 290 23.18 -23.16 5.99
CA PRO A 290 23.00 -24.52 6.49
C PRO A 290 22.11 -25.34 5.55
N VAL A 291 22.40 -26.63 5.38
CA VAL A 291 21.68 -27.49 4.42
C VAL A 291 20.16 -27.42 4.60
N HIS A 292 19.66 -27.52 5.84
CA HIS A 292 18.23 -27.46 6.14
C HIS A 292 17.55 -26.11 5.81
N GLU A 293 18.33 -25.07 5.54
CA GLU A 293 17.85 -23.72 5.18
C GLU A 293 17.89 -23.45 3.68
N ARG A 294 18.48 -24.35 2.87
CA ARG A 294 18.62 -24.15 1.41
C ARG A 294 17.31 -24.48 0.72
N LEU A 295 16.75 -23.57 -0.07
CA LEU A 295 15.58 -23.86 -0.91
C LEU A 295 15.95 -23.94 -2.39
N PHE A 296 16.69 -22.96 -2.92
CA PHE A 296 17.15 -22.96 -4.30
C PHE A 296 18.61 -22.53 -4.39
N GLY A 297 19.38 -23.19 -5.25
CA GLY A 297 20.76 -22.81 -5.54
C GLY A 297 21.26 -23.34 -6.87
N THR A 298 22.57 -23.24 -7.08
CA THR A 298 23.23 -23.72 -8.29
C THR A 298 23.27 -25.24 -8.35
N THR A 299 23.28 -25.80 -9.55
CA THR A 299 23.45 -27.24 -9.82
C THR A 299 24.81 -27.51 -10.45
N ALA A 300 25.17 -28.78 -10.64
CA ALA A 300 26.37 -29.17 -11.37
C ALA A 300 26.38 -28.68 -12.84
N GLU A 301 25.22 -28.34 -13.39
CA GLU A 301 25.07 -27.83 -14.76
C GLU A 301 24.99 -26.29 -14.82
N SER A 302 24.94 -25.62 -13.66
CA SER A 302 24.85 -24.16 -13.60
C SER A 302 26.12 -23.51 -14.16
N CYS A 303 25.92 -22.63 -15.14
CA CYS A 303 26.97 -21.79 -15.69
C CYS A 303 26.52 -20.34 -15.71
N THR A 304 27.46 -19.40 -15.66
CA THR A 304 27.13 -17.98 -15.76
C THR A 304 26.49 -17.66 -17.12
N GLN A 305 25.51 -16.77 -17.13
CA GLN A 305 24.83 -16.31 -18.34
C GLN A 305 25.06 -14.80 -18.46
N SER A 306 25.81 -14.37 -19.47
CA SER A 306 26.14 -12.95 -19.65
C SER A 306 26.11 -12.54 -21.12
N LEU A 307 25.68 -11.31 -21.37
CA LEU A 307 25.82 -10.68 -22.69
C LEU A 307 27.29 -10.39 -23.04
N VAL A 308 28.18 -10.36 -22.04
CA VAL A 308 29.62 -10.22 -22.25
C VAL A 308 30.21 -11.63 -22.40
N PRO A 309 30.68 -12.03 -23.60
CA PRO A 309 31.06 -13.42 -23.87
C PRO A 309 32.09 -13.99 -22.89
N MET A 310 33.07 -13.18 -22.48
CA MET A 310 34.12 -13.60 -21.53
C MET A 310 33.61 -13.84 -20.09
N MET A 311 32.37 -13.44 -19.79
CA MET A 311 31.71 -13.65 -18.50
C MET A 311 30.59 -14.68 -18.59
N SER A 312 30.29 -15.22 -19.77
CA SER A 312 29.28 -16.25 -19.98
C SER A 312 29.92 -17.65 -19.95
N SER A 313 29.11 -18.65 -19.65
CA SER A 313 29.47 -20.07 -19.68
C SER A 313 30.60 -20.48 -18.72
N LYS A 314 30.85 -19.69 -17.66
CA LYS A 314 31.77 -20.11 -16.60
C LYS A 314 31.05 -21.12 -15.71
N PRO A 315 31.57 -22.34 -15.53
CA PRO A 315 30.98 -23.31 -14.60
C PRO A 315 30.95 -22.76 -13.17
N LEU A 316 29.86 -23.04 -12.46
CA LEU A 316 29.66 -22.65 -11.05
C LEU A 316 29.75 -23.85 -10.09
N ASP A 317 30.03 -25.05 -10.61
CA ASP A 317 30.10 -26.32 -9.89
C ASP A 317 31.36 -26.47 -9.02
N ARG A 318 32.33 -25.56 -9.13
CA ARG A 318 33.63 -25.65 -8.45
C ARG A 318 34.06 -24.31 -7.89
N ARG A 319 34.12 -24.20 -6.57
CA ARG A 319 34.94 -23.16 -5.97
C ARG A 319 36.42 -23.45 -6.23
N PRO A 320 37.21 -22.45 -6.63
CA PRO A 320 38.61 -22.64 -7.02
C PRO A 320 39.53 -23.08 -5.87
N ASP A 321 39.06 -23.04 -4.63
CA ASP A 321 39.77 -23.44 -3.42
C ASP A 321 39.78 -24.95 -3.16
N GLY A 322 39.07 -25.75 -3.96
CA GLY A 322 39.10 -27.22 -3.85
C GLY A 322 38.47 -27.75 -2.56
N GLY A 323 37.60 -26.97 -1.91
CA GLY A 323 36.75 -27.43 -0.83
C GLY A 323 35.84 -28.57 -1.28
N ASP A 324 35.38 -29.39 -0.33
CA ASP A 324 34.55 -30.56 -0.60
C ASP A 324 33.32 -30.16 -1.44
N ALA A 325 33.34 -30.52 -2.73
CA ALA A 325 32.38 -30.03 -3.74
C ALA A 325 30.92 -30.37 -3.42
N ALA A 326 30.70 -31.29 -2.48
CA ALA A 326 29.38 -31.70 -2.03
C ALA A 326 28.71 -30.73 -1.04
N GLN A 327 29.42 -29.73 -0.47
CA GLN A 327 28.89 -28.97 0.67
C GLN A 327 28.70 -27.45 0.47
N GLU A 328 29.26 -26.84 -0.58
CA GLU A 328 29.25 -25.37 -0.69
C GLU A 328 28.99 -24.86 -2.11
N TYR A 329 27.74 -25.00 -2.56
CA TYR A 329 27.24 -24.31 -3.74
C TYR A 329 26.47 -23.04 -3.37
N ASP A 330 26.29 -22.15 -4.34
CA ASP A 330 25.66 -20.86 -4.14
C ASP A 330 24.14 -20.98 -4.04
N VAL A 331 23.55 -20.30 -3.06
CA VAL A 331 22.11 -20.35 -2.76
C VAL A 331 21.43 -19.04 -3.18
N ASN A 332 20.31 -19.11 -3.88
CA ASN A 332 19.50 -17.93 -4.23
C ASN A 332 18.30 -17.74 -3.30
N VAL A 333 17.71 -18.83 -2.81
CA VAL A 333 16.59 -18.78 -1.87
C VAL A 333 16.97 -19.56 -0.62
N ALA A 334 16.98 -18.88 0.51
CA ALA A 334 17.26 -19.46 1.83
C ALA A 334 16.10 -19.18 2.79
N MET A 335 15.79 -20.15 3.65
CA MET A 335 14.74 -20.05 4.66
C MET A 335 15.28 -20.46 6.03
N HIS A 336 15.03 -19.65 7.05
CA HIS A 336 15.42 -19.89 8.43
C HIS A 336 14.17 -19.90 9.30
N ASP A 337 13.95 -21.00 10.03
CA ASP A 337 12.89 -21.06 11.04
C ASP A 337 13.30 -20.27 12.28
N TYR A 338 12.41 -19.39 12.76
CA TYR A 338 12.69 -18.49 13.88
C TYR A 338 11.49 -18.41 14.83
N GLY A 339 11.64 -18.95 16.03
CA GLY A 339 10.51 -19.15 16.95
C GLY A 339 9.50 -20.11 16.34
N SER A 340 8.23 -19.68 16.25
CA SER A 340 7.16 -20.47 15.62
C SER A 340 6.95 -20.15 14.14
N GLY A 341 7.69 -19.18 13.58
CA GLY A 341 7.54 -18.71 12.20
C GLY A 341 8.79 -18.93 11.38
N ALA A 342 8.88 -18.23 10.24
CA ALA A 342 10.01 -18.36 9.32
C ALA A 342 10.40 -17.03 8.65
N LEU A 343 11.69 -16.89 8.37
CA LEU A 343 12.29 -15.87 7.52
C LEU A 343 12.73 -16.51 6.20
N VAL A 344 12.47 -15.86 5.07
CA VAL A 344 12.92 -16.32 3.75
C VAL A 344 13.57 -15.16 3.01
N LEU A 345 14.73 -15.37 2.39
CA LEU A 345 15.42 -14.38 1.56
C LEU A 345 15.45 -14.85 0.11
N PHE A 346 15.07 -13.95 -0.81
CA PHE A 346 15.13 -14.12 -2.26
C PHE A 346 16.12 -13.12 -2.84
N GLY A 347 17.22 -13.61 -3.41
CA GLY A 347 18.30 -12.78 -3.95
C GLY A 347 18.15 -12.38 -5.42
N ASP A 348 16.99 -12.57 -6.05
CA ASP A 348 16.76 -12.20 -7.46
C ASP A 348 16.54 -10.69 -7.63
N ILE A 349 17.43 -10.09 -8.40
CA ILE A 349 17.51 -8.65 -8.66
C ILE A 349 16.34 -8.16 -9.49
N ASN A 350 15.82 -9.01 -10.37
CA ASN A 350 14.83 -8.60 -11.35
C ASN A 350 13.40 -9.06 -11.00
N MET A 351 13.22 -9.74 -9.86
CA MET A 351 11.95 -10.34 -9.49
C MET A 351 11.32 -11.07 -10.68
N GLU A 352 12.05 -12.03 -11.27
CA GLU A 352 11.58 -12.79 -12.42
C GLU A 352 10.25 -13.49 -12.05
N PRO A 353 9.38 -13.79 -13.03
CA PRO A 353 8.06 -14.38 -12.73
C PRO A 353 8.11 -15.68 -11.92
N ALA A 354 9.19 -16.45 -12.07
CA ALA A 354 9.49 -17.63 -11.26
C ALA A 354 9.68 -17.25 -9.78
N THR A 355 10.46 -16.21 -9.49
CA THR A 355 10.69 -15.70 -8.13
C THR A 355 9.40 -15.19 -7.51
N VAL A 356 8.55 -14.48 -8.25
CA VAL A 356 7.22 -14.06 -7.76
C VAL A 356 6.40 -15.28 -7.34
N GLN A 357 6.35 -16.32 -8.17
CA GLN A 357 5.66 -17.56 -7.81
C GLN A 357 6.25 -18.23 -6.56
N LEU A 358 7.58 -18.22 -6.39
CA LEU A 358 8.22 -18.74 -5.19
C LEU A 358 7.85 -17.93 -3.94
N VAL A 359 7.91 -16.59 -3.99
CA VAL A 359 7.53 -15.71 -2.87
C VAL A 359 6.09 -16.01 -2.44
N LEU A 360 5.16 -16.03 -3.39
CA LEU A 360 3.74 -16.27 -3.13
C LEU A 360 3.46 -17.73 -2.72
N GLY A 361 4.19 -18.69 -3.29
CA GLY A 361 4.12 -20.09 -2.93
C GLY A 361 4.52 -20.34 -1.48
N VAL A 362 5.64 -19.74 -1.05
CA VAL A 362 6.06 -19.82 0.35
C VAL A 362 5.07 -19.09 1.27
N CYS A 363 4.56 -17.92 0.86
CA CYS A 363 3.48 -17.23 1.59
C CYS A 363 2.26 -18.12 1.78
N LYS A 364 1.87 -18.88 0.76
CA LYS A 364 0.70 -19.75 0.82
C LYS A 364 0.90 -20.97 1.74
N VAL A 365 2.11 -21.56 1.73
CA VAL A 365 2.40 -22.82 2.43
C VAL A 365 2.92 -22.62 3.85
N ARG A 366 3.79 -21.63 4.08
CA ARG A 366 4.49 -21.41 5.36
C ARG A 366 3.82 -20.39 6.27
N SER A 367 2.87 -19.61 5.78
CA SER A 367 2.10 -18.73 6.66
C SER A 367 1.11 -19.53 7.50
N PRO A 368 0.87 -19.13 8.76
CA PRO A 368 -0.03 -19.85 9.65
C PRO A 368 -1.49 -19.81 9.16
N GLU A 369 -2.35 -20.69 9.68
CA GLU A 369 -3.80 -20.67 9.38
C GLU A 369 -4.53 -19.47 9.97
N THR A 370 -4.04 -18.97 11.09
CA THR A 370 -4.50 -17.73 11.71
C THR A 370 -3.33 -16.77 11.86
N PRO A 371 -3.51 -15.46 11.72
CA PRO A 371 -2.45 -14.49 11.99
C PRO A 371 -1.85 -14.70 13.39
N PRO A 372 -0.55 -14.44 13.57
CA PRO A 372 0.12 -14.59 14.86
C PRO A 372 -0.46 -13.56 15.84
N ALA A 373 -1.29 -14.05 16.77
CA ALA A 373 -2.05 -13.23 17.71
C ALA A 373 -1.16 -12.51 18.72
N ASP A 374 -0.06 -13.14 19.13
CA ASP A 374 0.85 -12.65 20.17
C ASP A 374 1.48 -11.31 19.81
N VAL A 375 1.64 -11.01 18.52
CA VAL A 375 2.18 -9.74 18.01
C VAL A 375 1.27 -8.56 18.37
N ALA A 376 -0.03 -8.83 18.52
CA ALA A 376 -1.04 -7.85 18.89
C ALA A 376 -1.38 -7.89 20.39
N ALA A 377 -0.79 -8.81 21.16
CA ALA A 377 -1.13 -9.00 22.56
C ALA A 377 -0.54 -7.89 23.43
N LEU A 378 -1.30 -7.49 24.44
CA LEU A 378 -0.74 -6.73 25.55
C LEU A 378 -0.10 -7.68 26.53
N GLU A 379 1.05 -7.26 27.07
CA GLU A 379 1.64 -7.92 28.22
C GLU A 379 0.65 -7.88 29.41
N PRO A 380 0.69 -8.85 30.34
CA PRO A 380 -0.28 -8.94 31.43
C PRO A 380 -0.42 -7.64 32.24
N GLU A 381 0.69 -6.98 32.56
CA GLU A 381 0.72 -5.70 33.29
C GLU A 381 0.05 -4.57 32.49
N GLU A 382 0.29 -4.50 31.17
CA GLU A 382 -0.35 -3.51 30.30
C GLU A 382 -1.86 -3.75 30.19
N ALA A 383 -2.27 -5.02 30.13
CA ALA A 383 -3.67 -5.42 30.09
C ALA A 383 -4.40 -5.07 31.39
N GLU A 384 -3.80 -5.33 32.55
CA GLU A 384 -4.33 -4.94 33.86
C GLU A 384 -4.47 -3.42 33.98
N ALA A 385 -3.44 -2.67 33.58
CA ALA A 385 -3.48 -1.20 33.58
C ALA A 385 -4.59 -0.66 32.66
N ALA A 386 -4.78 -1.25 31.47
CA ALA A 386 -5.86 -0.87 30.56
C ALA A 386 -7.24 -1.13 31.16
N MET A 387 -7.39 -2.23 31.90
CA MET A 387 -8.64 -2.58 32.58
C MET A 387 -8.96 -1.63 33.74
N ALA A 388 -7.97 -1.25 34.55
CA ALA A 388 -8.16 -0.27 35.62
C ALA A 388 -8.61 1.09 35.07
N LEU A 389 -8.00 1.55 33.97
CA LEU A 389 -8.42 2.78 33.29
C LEU A 389 -9.84 2.67 32.72
N LYS A 390 -10.23 1.51 32.17
CA LYS A 390 -11.60 1.25 31.72
C LYS A 390 -12.61 1.43 32.87
N GLU A 391 -12.31 0.88 34.04
CA GLU A 391 -13.19 0.95 35.21
C GLU A 391 -13.35 2.38 35.72
N GLN A 392 -12.25 3.14 35.78
CA GLN A 392 -12.29 4.57 36.10
C GLN A 392 -13.14 5.35 35.08
N GLY A 393 -12.94 5.08 33.78
CA GLY A 393 -13.75 5.67 32.72
C GLY A 393 -15.24 5.32 32.85
N ASN A 394 -15.57 4.08 33.21
CA ASN A 394 -16.96 3.67 33.44
C ASN A 394 -17.58 4.42 34.64
N ALA A 395 -16.83 4.60 35.74
CA ALA A 395 -17.31 5.34 36.91
C ALA A 395 -17.60 6.81 36.58
N LEU A 396 -16.70 7.47 35.85
CA LEU A 396 -16.88 8.86 35.38
C LEU A 396 -18.05 8.97 34.40
N PHE A 397 -18.22 7.98 33.51
CA PHE A 397 -19.33 7.95 32.57
C PHE A 397 -20.69 7.88 33.30
N VAL A 398 -20.80 7.07 34.35
CA VAL A 398 -22.01 6.99 35.19
C VAL A 398 -22.25 8.31 35.93
N ALA A 399 -21.19 9.00 36.36
CA ALA A 399 -21.27 10.33 36.96
C ALA A 399 -21.59 11.45 35.94
N ALA A 400 -21.82 11.11 34.67
CA ALA A 400 -22.04 12.03 33.56
C ALA A 400 -20.86 12.99 33.26
N ASP A 401 -19.67 12.70 33.80
CA ASP A 401 -18.42 13.36 33.39
C ASP A 401 -17.87 12.67 32.14
N PHE A 402 -18.44 13.02 30.99
CA PHE A 402 -18.08 12.42 29.70
C PHE A 402 -16.66 12.81 29.24
N ALA A 403 -16.17 13.98 29.63
CA ALA A 403 -14.84 14.44 29.28
C ALA A 403 -13.77 13.67 30.06
N GLY A 404 -13.95 13.54 31.38
CA GLY A 404 -13.07 12.71 32.21
C GLY A 404 -13.12 11.23 31.79
N ALA A 405 -14.31 10.69 31.50
CA ALA A 405 -14.46 9.33 31.00
C ALA A 405 -13.72 9.12 29.67
N ALA A 406 -13.84 10.06 28.71
CA ALA A 406 -13.14 10.00 27.44
C ALA A 406 -11.62 9.97 27.61
N GLN A 407 -11.06 10.78 28.53
CA GLN A 407 -9.63 10.77 28.83
C GLN A 407 -9.17 9.41 29.36
N MET A 408 -9.92 8.81 30.28
CA MET A 408 -9.58 7.48 30.83
C MET A 408 -9.66 6.40 29.76
N TYR A 409 -10.69 6.41 28.90
CA TYR A 409 -10.77 5.46 27.78
C TYR A 409 -9.67 5.69 26.74
N GLN A 410 -9.30 6.94 26.44
CA GLN A 410 -8.17 7.23 25.56
C GLN A 410 -6.86 6.72 26.14
N ALA A 411 -6.62 6.91 27.44
CA ALA A 411 -5.45 6.37 28.11
C ALA A 411 -5.43 4.83 28.08
N ALA A 412 -6.59 4.18 28.26
CA ALA A 412 -6.74 2.73 28.16
C ALA A 412 -6.46 2.24 26.73
N VAL A 413 -7.04 2.86 25.70
CA VAL A 413 -6.75 2.58 24.29
C VAL A 413 -5.28 2.81 23.98
N GLY A 414 -4.67 3.85 24.58
CA GLY A 414 -3.24 4.13 24.46
C GLY A 414 -2.35 2.98 24.96
N LYS A 415 -2.81 2.16 25.92
CA LYS A 415 -2.09 0.93 26.33
C LYS A 415 -2.01 -0.09 25.20
N TYR A 416 -3.12 -0.26 24.46
CA TYR A 416 -3.13 -1.08 23.25
C TYR A 416 -2.17 -0.55 22.17
N SER A 417 -1.66 0.68 22.31
CA SER A 417 -0.71 1.28 21.38
C SER A 417 -1.25 1.20 19.94
N ASN A 418 -0.40 0.87 18.98
CA ASN A 418 -0.79 0.56 17.60
C ASN A 418 -1.13 -0.93 17.39
N ARG A 419 -1.25 -1.70 18.48
CA ARG A 419 -1.64 -3.11 18.43
C ARG A 419 -3.16 -3.13 18.33
N ALA A 420 -3.72 -3.91 17.41
CA ALA A 420 -5.18 -3.99 17.27
C ALA A 420 -5.86 -4.78 18.41
N GLY A 421 -5.12 -5.08 19.50
CA GLY A 421 -5.53 -5.95 20.59
C GLY A 421 -5.64 -7.41 20.15
N ALA A 422 -4.84 -8.28 20.76
CA ALA A 422 -4.82 -9.70 20.40
C ALA A 422 -6.19 -10.36 20.45
N VAL A 423 -6.34 -11.31 19.55
CA VAL A 423 -7.44 -12.27 19.40
C VAL A 423 -7.98 -12.73 20.76
N GLY A 424 -9.30 -12.92 20.85
CA GLY A 424 -9.95 -13.33 22.10
C GLY A 424 -10.37 -12.13 22.96
N ALA A 425 -10.11 -12.20 24.26
CA ALA A 425 -10.67 -11.26 25.24
C ALA A 425 -10.12 -9.83 25.09
N GLN A 426 -8.81 -9.65 24.87
CA GLN A 426 -8.19 -8.33 24.74
C GLN A 426 -8.77 -7.55 23.55
N ARG A 427 -8.95 -8.21 22.39
CA ARG A 427 -9.64 -7.63 21.23
C ARG A 427 -11.06 -7.19 21.54
N GLN A 428 -11.83 -8.01 22.25
CA GLN A 428 -13.19 -7.65 22.66
C GLN A 428 -13.19 -6.46 23.63
N GLU A 429 -12.22 -6.37 24.54
CA GLU A 429 -12.07 -5.24 25.44
C GLU A 429 -11.67 -3.96 24.71
N LEU A 430 -10.77 -4.02 23.72
CA LEU A 430 -10.44 -2.87 22.88
C LEU A 430 -11.67 -2.37 22.10
N VAL A 431 -12.46 -3.28 21.52
CA VAL A 431 -13.73 -2.93 20.85
C VAL A 431 -14.67 -2.20 21.82
N LYS A 432 -14.82 -2.71 23.05
CA LYS A 432 -15.65 -2.07 24.09
C LYS A 432 -15.12 -0.67 24.45
N LEU A 433 -13.81 -0.52 24.65
CA LEU A 433 -13.16 0.75 24.95
C LEU A 433 -13.39 1.80 23.85
N LEU A 434 -13.09 1.45 22.60
CA LEU A 434 -13.29 2.34 21.44
C LEU A 434 -14.78 2.69 21.25
N SER A 435 -15.67 1.72 21.48
CA SER A 435 -17.10 1.96 21.41
C SER A 435 -17.58 2.90 22.53
N ASN A 436 -17.10 2.73 23.76
CA ASN A 436 -17.44 3.61 24.89
C ASN A 436 -16.87 5.01 24.71
N LEU A 437 -15.66 5.12 24.18
CA LEU A 437 -15.06 6.39 23.80
C LEU A 437 -15.92 7.12 22.76
N SER A 438 -16.37 6.41 21.72
CA SER A 438 -17.31 6.95 20.73
C SER A 438 -18.61 7.47 21.37
N GLU A 439 -19.16 6.77 22.36
CA GLU A 439 -20.34 7.25 23.09
C GLU A 439 -20.06 8.55 23.86
N CYS A 440 -18.89 8.67 24.51
CA CYS A 440 -18.53 9.90 25.22
C CYS A 440 -18.51 11.09 24.26
N TRP A 441 -17.89 10.92 23.08
CA TRP A 441 -17.86 11.95 22.03
C TRP A 441 -19.27 12.30 21.52
N LEU A 442 -20.14 11.31 21.31
CA LEU A 442 -21.54 11.57 20.95
C LEU A 442 -22.27 12.40 22.00
N ARG A 443 -22.00 12.16 23.29
CA ARG A 443 -22.62 12.92 24.40
C ARG A 443 -22.11 14.36 24.48
N MET A 444 -20.87 14.59 24.08
CA MET A 444 -20.25 15.92 24.03
C MET A 444 -20.55 16.68 22.74
N GLY A 445 -21.12 16.03 21.71
CA GLY A 445 -21.38 16.63 20.41
C GLY A 445 -20.16 16.66 19.48
N GLU A 446 -19.10 15.93 19.82
CA GLU A 446 -17.88 15.81 19.03
C GLU A 446 -18.05 14.72 17.96
N TRP A 447 -18.81 15.02 16.91
CA TRP A 447 -19.26 14.02 15.94
C TRP A 447 -18.13 13.36 15.16
N GLU A 448 -17.08 14.10 14.81
CA GLU A 448 -15.92 13.57 14.08
C GLU A 448 -15.13 12.56 14.93
N ALA A 449 -14.84 12.93 16.19
CA ALA A 449 -14.16 12.04 17.13
C ALA A 449 -14.99 10.79 17.44
N ALA A 450 -16.32 10.95 17.53
CA ALA A 450 -17.26 9.85 17.69
C ALA A 450 -17.23 8.88 16.50
N ALA A 451 -17.29 9.42 15.27
CA ALA A 451 -17.23 8.63 14.04
C ALA A 451 -15.91 7.86 13.96
N SER A 452 -14.78 8.56 14.14
CA SER A 452 -13.44 7.96 14.11
C SER A 452 -13.28 6.83 15.13
N SER A 453 -13.70 7.06 16.38
CA SER A 453 -13.62 6.03 17.43
C SER A 453 -14.51 4.81 17.15
N ALA A 454 -15.71 5.03 16.61
CA ALA A 454 -16.59 3.93 16.20
C ALA A 454 -16.05 3.18 14.98
N ALA A 455 -15.47 3.89 14.00
CA ALA A 455 -14.84 3.30 12.83
C ALA A 455 -13.66 2.42 13.25
N ALA A 456 -12.79 2.91 14.15
CA ALA A 456 -11.71 2.13 14.73
C ALA A 456 -12.22 0.86 15.43
N ALA A 457 -13.32 0.95 16.19
CA ALA A 457 -13.94 -0.23 16.80
C ALA A 457 -14.45 -1.23 15.74
N LEU A 458 -14.99 -0.75 14.62
CA LEU A 458 -15.49 -1.58 13.51
C LEU A 458 -14.36 -2.17 12.65
N CYS A 459 -13.20 -1.51 12.57
CA CYS A 459 -12.00 -2.08 11.98
C CYS A 459 -11.52 -3.30 12.78
N VAL A 460 -11.71 -3.28 14.10
CA VAL A 460 -11.47 -4.45 14.95
C VAL A 460 -12.64 -5.43 14.79
N ASP A 461 -13.87 -5.07 15.12
CA ASP A 461 -15.03 -5.96 14.95
C ASP A 461 -16.13 -5.29 14.10
N GLY A 462 -16.15 -5.63 12.82
CA GLY A 462 -17.11 -5.10 11.85
C GLY A 462 -18.57 -5.45 12.14
N THR A 463 -18.83 -6.40 13.05
CA THR A 463 -20.17 -6.82 13.45
C THR A 463 -20.61 -6.23 14.79
N HIS A 464 -19.76 -5.44 15.46
CA HIS A 464 -20.05 -4.92 16.78
C HIS A 464 -21.23 -3.93 16.77
N GLY A 465 -22.39 -4.40 17.24
CA GLY A 465 -23.67 -3.69 17.12
C GLY A 465 -23.71 -2.27 17.67
N LYS A 466 -23.12 -2.05 18.87
CA LYS A 466 -23.07 -0.71 19.47
C LYS A 466 -22.25 0.26 18.62
N SER A 467 -21.13 -0.20 18.07
CA SER A 467 -20.28 0.64 17.21
C SER A 467 -20.96 0.95 15.87
N LEU A 468 -21.71 0.00 15.28
CA LEU A 468 -22.50 0.26 14.08
C LEU A 468 -23.53 1.39 14.30
N LEU A 469 -24.26 1.35 15.42
CA LEU A 469 -25.24 2.39 15.77
C LEU A 469 -24.56 3.74 16.06
N ARG A 470 -23.47 3.74 16.82
CA ARG A 470 -22.72 4.96 17.19
C ARG A 470 -22.12 5.63 15.96
N HIS A 471 -21.51 4.84 15.06
CA HIS A 471 -20.99 5.33 13.80
C HIS A 471 -22.09 5.93 12.92
N ALA A 472 -23.24 5.25 12.82
CA ALA A 472 -24.36 5.76 12.02
C ALA A 472 -24.92 7.08 12.57
N ARG A 473 -25.02 7.22 13.91
CA ARG A 473 -25.47 8.47 14.55
C ARG A 473 -24.49 9.61 14.31
N ALA A 474 -23.19 9.37 14.45
CA ALA A 474 -22.17 10.37 14.16
C ALA A 474 -22.23 10.78 12.68
N ALA A 475 -22.27 9.81 11.77
CA ALA A 475 -22.39 10.04 10.32
C ALA A 475 -23.65 10.83 9.94
N GLU A 476 -24.80 10.53 10.58
CA GLU A 476 -26.03 11.30 10.40
C GLU A 476 -25.86 12.77 10.81
N LYS A 477 -25.24 13.04 11.97
CA LYS A 477 -24.97 14.41 12.44
C LYS A 477 -24.00 15.17 11.55
N LEU A 478 -23.14 14.44 10.87
CA LEU A 478 -22.19 14.96 9.89
C LEU A 478 -22.78 15.09 8.47
N GLY A 479 -24.05 14.71 8.26
CA GLY A 479 -24.70 14.76 6.96
C GLY A 479 -24.32 13.63 5.98
N ALA A 480 -23.49 12.68 6.40
CA ALA A 480 -23.05 11.53 5.62
C ALA A 480 -24.08 10.38 5.67
N LEU A 481 -25.26 10.66 5.10
CA LEU A 481 -26.43 9.78 5.17
C LEU A 481 -26.22 8.41 4.50
N ASP A 482 -25.40 8.34 3.46
CA ASP A 482 -25.03 7.12 2.75
C ASP A 482 -24.19 6.17 3.62
N VAL A 483 -23.20 6.72 4.33
CA VAL A 483 -22.37 5.98 5.28
C VAL A 483 -23.22 5.48 6.44
N ALA A 484 -24.07 6.37 7.00
CA ALA A 484 -24.99 6.01 8.07
C ALA A 484 -25.93 4.87 7.65
N ALA A 485 -26.55 4.96 6.47
CA ALA A 485 -27.44 3.93 5.94
C ALA A 485 -26.71 2.59 5.74
N THR A 486 -25.48 2.62 5.22
CA THR A 486 -24.67 1.42 5.00
C THR A 486 -24.40 0.69 6.31
N ARG A 487 -23.97 1.40 7.36
CA ARG A 487 -23.72 0.78 8.68
C ARG A 487 -24.99 0.23 9.31
N LEU A 488 -26.11 0.95 9.18
CA LEU A 488 -27.41 0.49 9.70
C LEU A 488 -27.92 -0.75 8.97
N ARG A 489 -27.69 -0.89 7.66
CA ARG A 489 -28.04 -2.10 6.91
C ARG A 489 -27.29 -3.32 7.40
N VAL A 490 -25.99 -3.17 7.69
CA VAL A 490 -25.21 -4.24 8.34
C VAL A 490 -25.82 -4.61 9.70
N ALA A 491 -26.18 -3.61 10.52
CA ALA A 491 -26.80 -3.85 11.82
C ALA A 491 -28.19 -4.52 11.73
N VAL A 492 -28.95 -4.31 10.65
CA VAL A 492 -30.25 -4.98 10.42
C VAL A 492 -30.10 -6.46 10.07
N CYS A 493 -28.94 -6.87 9.57
CA CYS A 493 -28.63 -8.28 9.29
C CYS A 493 -28.13 -9.05 10.53
N ALA A 494 -27.97 -8.39 11.68
CA ALA A 494 -27.50 -9.02 12.90
C ALA A 494 -28.59 -9.90 13.56
N SER A 495 -28.17 -10.87 14.38
CA SER A 495 -29.08 -11.77 15.11
C SER A 495 -29.72 -11.13 16.36
N ASP A 496 -29.23 -9.99 16.81
CA ASP A 496 -29.77 -9.28 17.98
C ASP A 496 -31.00 -8.44 17.61
N GLU A 497 -32.17 -8.90 18.03
CA GLU A 497 -33.46 -8.24 17.77
C GLU A 497 -33.56 -6.81 18.34
N ALA A 498 -32.91 -6.51 19.47
CA ALA A 498 -32.92 -5.16 20.03
C ALA A 498 -32.09 -4.21 19.18
N LEU A 499 -30.92 -4.66 18.71
CA LEU A 499 -30.08 -3.95 17.76
C LEU A 499 -30.82 -3.72 16.43
N VAL A 500 -31.46 -4.75 15.87
CA VAL A 500 -32.20 -4.65 14.61
C VAL A 500 -33.33 -3.63 14.72
N ARG A 501 -34.10 -3.63 15.82
CA ARG A 501 -35.14 -2.63 16.07
C ARG A 501 -34.57 -1.22 16.13
N ALA A 502 -33.47 -1.01 16.87
CA ALA A 502 -32.81 0.29 16.97
C ALA A 502 -32.27 0.77 15.61
N ALA A 503 -31.68 -0.14 14.83
CA ALA A 503 -31.14 0.16 13.51
C ALA A 503 -32.25 0.56 12.52
N ARG A 504 -33.37 -0.18 12.49
CA ARG A 504 -34.55 0.15 11.66
C ARG A 504 -35.21 1.47 12.05
N ALA A 505 -35.16 1.84 13.33
CA ALA A 505 -35.68 3.12 13.79
C ALA A 505 -34.85 4.30 13.24
N LEU A 506 -33.52 4.16 13.20
CA LEU A 506 -32.62 5.18 12.62
C LEU A 506 -32.58 5.17 11.09
N LEU A 507 -32.67 4.00 10.45
CA LEU A 507 -32.52 3.87 9.00
C LEU A 507 -33.68 4.52 8.23
N ARG A 508 -34.91 4.37 8.73
CA ARG A 508 -36.12 4.90 8.07
C ARG A 508 -36.07 6.42 7.78
N PRO A 509 -35.79 7.30 8.76
CA PRO A 509 -35.69 8.74 8.49
C PRO A 509 -34.53 9.09 7.55
N ILE A 510 -33.39 8.40 7.67
CA ILE A 510 -32.21 8.60 6.80
C ILE A 510 -32.55 8.26 5.34
N GLU A 511 -33.16 7.11 5.07
CA GLU A 511 -33.56 6.74 3.71
C GLU A 511 -34.63 7.67 3.13
N HIS A 512 -35.52 8.20 3.96
CA HIS A 512 -36.46 9.24 3.55
C HIS A 512 -35.73 10.56 3.19
N ALA A 513 -34.74 10.97 3.98
CA ALA A 513 -33.94 12.16 3.69
C ALA A 513 -33.14 12.00 2.40
N MET A 514 -32.51 10.84 2.17
CA MET A 514 -31.79 10.52 0.94
C MET A 514 -32.70 10.58 -0.29
N ARG A 515 -33.90 9.99 -0.23
CA ARG A 515 -34.88 10.05 -1.33
C ARG A 515 -35.34 11.46 -1.65
N ARG A 516 -35.59 12.30 -0.63
CA ARG A 516 -35.91 13.73 -0.82
C ARG A 516 -34.75 14.47 -1.47
N GLY A 517 -33.51 14.22 -1.02
CA GLY A 517 -32.31 14.83 -1.61
C GLY A 517 -32.12 14.45 -3.08
N GLN A 518 -32.31 13.17 -3.42
CA GLN A 518 -32.25 12.69 -4.80
C GLN A 518 -33.34 13.29 -5.69
N ALA A 519 -34.58 13.41 -5.18
CA ALA A 519 -35.67 14.04 -5.90
C ALA A 519 -35.38 15.53 -6.17
N ALA A 520 -34.90 16.26 -5.16
CA ALA A 520 -34.50 17.66 -5.31
C ALA A 520 -33.31 17.84 -6.28
N ALA A 521 -32.33 16.94 -6.26
CA ALA A 521 -31.22 16.94 -7.20
C ALA A 521 -31.68 16.70 -8.65
N ARG A 522 -32.57 15.73 -8.88
CA ARG A 522 -33.17 15.48 -10.20
C ARG A 522 -33.97 16.67 -10.71
N GLU A 523 -34.73 17.33 -9.84
CA GLU A 523 -35.47 18.55 -10.19
C GLU A 523 -34.53 19.70 -10.58
N ARG A 524 -33.43 19.90 -9.84
CA ARG A 524 -32.39 20.87 -10.20
C ARG A 524 -31.75 20.58 -11.55
N GLN A 525 -31.40 19.31 -11.81
CA GLN A 525 -30.86 18.89 -13.11
C GLN A 525 -31.85 19.13 -14.25
N ARG A 526 -33.14 18.85 -14.04
CA ARG A 526 -34.20 19.15 -15.03
C ARG A 526 -34.28 20.64 -15.32
N ARG A 527 -34.30 21.50 -14.30
CA ARG A 527 -34.32 22.96 -14.48
C ARG A 527 -33.08 23.47 -15.20
N GLN A 528 -31.90 22.94 -14.89
CA GLN A 528 -30.66 23.27 -15.60
C GLN A 528 -30.72 22.83 -17.07
N ALA A 529 -31.20 21.62 -17.36
CA ALA A 529 -31.35 21.12 -18.72
C ALA A 529 -32.37 21.94 -19.53
N ASP A 530 -33.49 22.32 -18.91
CA ASP A 530 -34.50 23.18 -19.53
C ASP A 530 -33.98 24.61 -19.76
N GLY A 531 -33.22 25.14 -18.81
CA GLY A 531 -32.51 26.42 -18.95
C GLY A 531 -31.51 26.39 -20.11
N PHE A 532 -30.71 25.33 -20.21
CA PHE A 532 -29.77 25.13 -21.31
C PHE A 532 -30.47 25.03 -22.66
N ARG A 533 -31.56 24.25 -22.75
CA ARG A 533 -32.37 24.14 -23.98
C ARG A 533 -32.95 25.49 -24.42
N LYS A 534 -33.50 26.27 -23.49
CA LYS A 534 -34.05 27.61 -23.77
C LYS A 534 -32.94 28.59 -24.18
N GLY A 535 -31.79 28.56 -23.52
CA GLY A 535 -30.63 29.38 -23.87
C GLY A 535 -30.09 29.05 -25.26
N PHE A 536 -29.96 27.76 -25.58
CA PHE A 536 -29.51 27.29 -26.89
C PHE A 536 -30.49 27.67 -28.01
N ALA A 537 -31.80 27.52 -27.80
CA ALA A 537 -32.82 27.94 -28.76
C ALA A 537 -32.77 29.46 -29.03
N ARG A 538 -32.54 30.29 -27.99
CA ARG A 538 -32.39 31.74 -28.13
C ARG A 538 -31.14 32.12 -28.92
N ALA A 539 -30.02 31.41 -28.69
CA ALA A 539 -28.77 31.64 -29.43
C ALA A 539 -28.89 31.29 -30.92
N ILE A 540 -29.64 30.23 -31.27
CA ILE A 540 -29.95 29.92 -32.67
C ILE A 540 -30.79 31.05 -33.30
N ALA A 541 -31.87 31.46 -32.64
CA ALA A 541 -32.75 32.51 -33.16
C ALA A 541 -32.01 33.85 -33.38
N GLN A 542 -31.10 34.23 -32.48
CA GLN A 542 -30.29 35.44 -32.65
C GLN A 542 -29.31 35.36 -33.83
N ARG A 543 -28.84 34.15 -34.16
CA ARG A 543 -27.92 33.94 -35.29
C ARG A 543 -28.64 34.05 -36.63
N ASP A 544 -29.89 33.64 -36.68
CA ASP A 544 -30.73 33.75 -37.88
C ASP A 544 -31.12 35.22 -38.17
N ASP A 545 -31.34 36.03 -37.13
CA ASP A 545 -31.61 37.48 -37.26
C ASP A 545 -30.38 38.31 -37.68
N GLU A 546 -29.16 37.88 -37.37
CA GLU A 546 -27.92 38.56 -37.80
C GLU A 546 -27.47 38.16 -39.23
N SER A 547 -28.13 37.16 -39.83
CA SER A 547 -27.78 36.60 -41.15
C SER A 547 -28.70 37.09 -42.29
N GLY A 548 -29.75 37.85 -41.99
CA GLY A 548 -30.67 38.48 -42.95
C GLY A 548 -30.47 39.98 -43.03
#